data_AF-W5M389-F1
#
_entry.id   AF-W5M389-F1
#
_cell.length_a   1.000
_cell.length_b   1.000
_cell.length_c   1.000
_cell.angle_alpha   90.00
_cell.angle_beta   90.00
_cell.angle_gamma   90.00
#
_symmetry.space_group_name_H-M   'P 1'
#
loop_
_entity.id
_entity.type
_entity.pdbx_description
1 polymer ?
#
loop_
_entity_poly.entity_id
_entity_poly.type
_entity_poly.pdbx_seq_one_letter_code
_entity_poly.pdbx_strand_id
1 'polypeptide(L)'
;MARACLSARVLLWALAFLLAGATVAGLEFGGAPGQWARYARWEAGSGGELSFSLKTNATRALVLYLDDGGNCDFLELLIAGGRLQLRFAIHCAEPATVHAETPVGDDRWHMVLLTRNYRETMLVVDSEAKVAEVKSKRREMAVVSDLFVGGIPPDVRLSALTSSTVKYEPPFQGLIANLKVGETPPTLLNSQGIQSDLEYLCARQNPCLNGGICSVHHEEVHCDCTLTRYRGKYCNEESRYGVDCLSVYCFFRLSPIFPFPT
;
A
#
# COMPACT_ATOMS: atom_id res chain seq x y z
N MET A 1 6.08 -41.98 -29.08
CA MET A 1 5.74 -41.26 -27.84
C MET A 1 7.03 -40.82 -27.17
N ALA A 2 7.50 -39.59 -27.41
CA ALA A 2 8.70 -39.06 -26.77
C ALA A 2 8.30 -38.36 -25.47
N ARG A 3 8.73 -38.91 -24.33
CA ARG A 3 8.56 -38.24 -23.03
C ARG A 3 9.61 -37.12 -22.93
N ALA A 4 9.15 -35.87 -22.98
CA ALA A 4 10.00 -34.71 -22.76
C ALA A 4 10.51 -34.74 -21.30
N CYS A 5 11.82 -34.88 -21.12
CA CYS A 5 12.47 -34.78 -19.82
C CYS A 5 12.78 -33.29 -19.58
N LEU A 6 11.90 -32.57 -18.88
CA LEU A 6 12.22 -31.20 -18.47
C LEU A 6 13.37 -31.25 -17.47
N SER A 7 14.47 -30.56 -17.76
CA SER A 7 15.63 -30.57 -16.88
C SER A 7 15.30 -29.90 -15.54
N ALA A 8 15.86 -30.44 -14.45
CA ALA A 8 15.67 -29.89 -13.11
C ALA A 8 16.04 -28.40 -13.01
N ARG A 9 16.94 -27.92 -13.87
CA ARG A 9 17.29 -26.51 -14.00
C ARG A 9 16.10 -25.70 -14.53
N VAL A 10 15.41 -26.16 -15.57
CA VAL A 10 14.23 -25.47 -16.13
C VAL A 10 13.09 -25.40 -15.10
N LEU A 11 12.90 -26.45 -14.29
CA LEU A 11 11.95 -26.44 -13.18
C LEU A 11 12.35 -25.46 -12.06
N LEU A 12 13.65 -25.36 -11.74
CA LEU A 12 14.16 -24.39 -10.77
C LEU A 12 14.04 -22.94 -11.25
N TRP A 13 14.33 -22.68 -12.53
CA TRP A 13 14.13 -21.36 -13.15
C TRP A 13 12.65 -21.00 -13.25
N ALA A 14 11.78 -21.96 -13.56
CA ALA A 14 10.34 -21.76 -13.57
C ALA A 14 9.78 -21.50 -12.16
N LEU A 15 10.26 -22.21 -11.13
CA LEU A 15 9.89 -21.91 -9.74
C LEU A 15 10.43 -20.55 -9.28
N ALA A 16 11.65 -20.17 -9.65
CA ALA A 16 12.21 -18.87 -9.34
C ALA A 16 11.45 -17.72 -10.05
N PHE A 17 10.94 -17.96 -11.28
CA PHE A 17 10.06 -17.03 -11.99
C PHE A 17 8.65 -16.99 -11.39
N LEU A 18 8.12 -18.10 -10.86
CA LEU A 18 6.85 -18.15 -10.13
C LEU A 18 6.94 -17.48 -8.74
N LEU A 19 8.14 -17.42 -8.15
CA LEU A 19 8.45 -16.71 -6.90
C LEU A 19 8.84 -15.24 -7.13
N ALA A 20 9.09 -14.83 -8.38
CA ALA A 20 9.40 -13.46 -8.73
C ALA A 20 8.10 -12.66 -8.94
N GLY A 21 7.67 -11.99 -7.87
CA GLY A 21 6.89 -10.76 -7.97
C GLY A 21 5.39 -10.92 -7.82
N ALA A 22 4.92 -11.30 -6.63
CA ALA A 22 3.74 -10.61 -6.12
C ALA A 22 4.19 -9.16 -5.87
N THR A 23 3.95 -8.27 -6.83
CA THR A 23 4.09 -6.83 -6.60
C THR A 23 3.08 -6.48 -5.52
N VAL A 24 3.57 -6.31 -4.31
CA VAL A 24 2.77 -5.87 -3.17
C VAL A 24 2.34 -4.45 -3.52
N ALA A 25 1.04 -4.25 -3.81
CA ALA A 25 0.49 -2.91 -3.98
C ALA A 25 0.41 -2.25 -2.60
N GLY A 26 1.13 -1.15 -2.47
CA GLY A 26 1.38 -0.39 -1.26
C GLY A 26 1.51 1.10 -1.54
N LEU A 27 1.46 1.84 -0.44
CA LEU A 27 1.58 3.28 -0.40
C LEU A 27 2.74 3.61 0.53
N GLU A 28 3.63 4.48 0.05
CA GLU A 28 4.69 5.05 0.86
C GLU A 28 4.24 6.40 1.41
N PHE A 29 4.19 6.47 2.74
CA PHE A 29 3.92 7.69 3.47
C PHE A 29 5.26 8.26 3.96
N GLY A 30 5.68 9.36 3.33
CA GLY A 30 6.96 10.01 3.62
C GLY A 30 7.00 10.76 4.96
N GLY A 31 5.88 10.87 5.67
CA GLY A 31 5.76 11.66 6.90
C GLY A 31 5.51 13.15 6.63
N ALA A 32 5.09 13.51 5.41
CA ALA A 32 4.85 14.90 5.05
C ALA A 32 3.65 15.49 5.84
N PRO A 33 3.72 16.75 6.30
CA PRO A 33 2.60 17.39 6.96
C PRO A 33 1.36 17.41 6.06
N GLY A 34 0.22 16.96 6.59
CA GLY A 34 -1.04 16.93 5.86
C GLY A 34 -1.10 15.88 4.75
N GLN A 35 -0.25 14.85 4.79
CA GLN A 35 -0.41 13.67 3.91
C GLN A 35 -1.60 12.80 4.37
N TRP A 36 -2.23 12.10 3.43
CA TRP A 36 -3.33 11.18 3.70
C TRP A 36 -3.67 10.36 2.45
N ALA A 37 -4.28 9.20 2.67
CA ALA A 37 -5.01 8.45 1.66
C ALA A 37 -6.47 8.30 2.08
N ARG A 38 -7.41 8.47 1.14
CA ARG A 38 -8.85 8.35 1.37
C ARG A 38 -9.40 7.22 0.52
N TYR A 39 -9.95 6.21 1.17
CA TYR A 39 -10.56 5.05 0.55
C TYR A 39 -12.07 5.08 0.70
N ALA A 40 -12.78 4.35 -0.15
CA ALA A 40 -14.20 4.11 0.01
C ALA A 40 -14.52 3.59 1.41
N ARG A 41 -15.64 4.05 1.97
CA ARG A 41 -16.11 3.68 3.30
C ARG A 41 -16.08 2.17 3.55
N TRP A 42 -15.54 1.79 4.70
CA TRP A 42 -15.78 0.48 5.29
C TRP A 42 -17.09 0.50 6.08
N GLU A 43 -18.08 -0.29 5.64
CA GLU A 43 -19.39 -0.43 6.30
C GLU A 43 -19.31 -1.25 7.60
N ALA A 44 -18.56 -0.73 8.58
CA ALA A 44 -18.25 -1.38 9.85
C ALA A 44 -19.38 -1.26 10.90
N GLY A 45 -20.64 -1.21 10.50
CA GLY A 45 -21.75 -0.92 11.42
C GLY A 45 -22.06 -2.09 12.37
N SER A 46 -22.39 -3.24 11.80
CA SER A 46 -22.74 -4.46 12.53
C SER A 46 -21.58 -5.45 12.65
N GLY A 47 -20.69 -5.47 11.66
CA GLY A 47 -19.47 -6.26 11.70
C GLY A 47 -18.66 -6.07 10.43
N GLY A 48 -17.57 -6.82 10.32
CA GLY A 48 -16.71 -6.80 9.15
C GLY A 48 -15.24 -6.98 9.50
N GLU A 49 -14.43 -7.05 8.47
CA GLU A 49 -12.99 -7.26 8.55
C GLU A 49 -12.27 -6.19 7.73
N LEU A 50 -11.16 -5.69 8.26
CA LEU A 50 -10.20 -4.85 7.55
C LEU A 50 -8.80 -5.36 7.84
N SER A 51 -8.02 -5.65 6.82
CA SER A 51 -6.64 -6.14 6.96
C SER A 51 -5.67 -5.36 6.09
N PHE A 52 -4.43 -5.26 6.55
CA PHE A 52 -3.32 -4.64 5.81
C PHE A 52 -1.98 -5.07 6.40
N SER A 53 -0.91 -4.84 5.65
CA SER A 53 0.48 -4.96 6.11
C SER A 53 1.04 -3.56 6.33
N LEU A 54 1.82 -3.37 7.39
CA LEU A 54 2.54 -2.11 7.60
C LEU A 54 4.02 -2.35 7.92
N LYS A 55 4.86 -1.39 7.55
CA LYS A 55 6.26 -1.32 7.94
C LYS A 55 6.61 0.12 8.31
N THR A 56 7.12 0.33 9.52
CA THR A 56 7.39 1.67 10.06
C THR A 56 8.45 1.63 11.17
N ASN A 57 9.11 2.75 11.41
CA ASN A 57 9.93 3.00 12.60
C ASN A 57 9.32 4.09 13.50
N ALA A 58 8.08 4.50 13.24
CA ALA A 58 7.42 5.56 14.00
C ALA A 58 7.07 5.07 15.41
N THR A 59 7.30 5.93 16.40
CA THR A 59 6.88 5.68 17.79
C THR A 59 5.50 6.24 18.11
N ARG A 60 5.00 7.16 17.27
CA ARG A 60 3.68 7.76 17.38
C ARG A 60 3.17 8.18 16.00
N ALA A 61 1.95 7.80 15.64
CA ALA A 61 1.31 8.19 14.37
C ALA A 61 -0.18 7.84 14.33
N LEU A 62 -0.95 8.53 13.48
CA LEU A 62 -2.27 8.08 13.05
C LEU A 62 -2.15 7.08 11.89
N VAL A 63 -2.67 5.86 12.06
CA VAL A 63 -2.65 4.82 11.01
C VAL A 63 -3.95 4.84 10.21
N LEU A 64 -5.11 4.79 10.88
CA LEU A 64 -6.41 4.79 10.20
C LEU A 64 -7.49 5.46 11.05
N TYR A 65 -8.51 6.01 10.38
CA TYR A 65 -9.63 6.71 10.99
C TYR A 65 -10.91 6.57 10.17
N LEU A 66 -12.03 6.36 10.85
CA LEU A 66 -13.40 6.50 10.33
C LEU A 66 -14.35 6.94 11.45
N ASP A 67 -15.46 7.60 11.09
CA ASP A 67 -16.47 8.07 12.04
C ASP A 67 -17.86 8.26 11.43
N ASP A 68 -18.80 8.76 12.24
CA ASP A 68 -20.16 9.16 11.85
C ASP A 68 -20.31 10.64 11.48
N GLY A 69 -19.23 11.31 11.10
CA GLY A 69 -19.25 12.72 10.71
C GLY A 69 -19.35 13.70 11.88
N GLY A 70 -18.77 13.36 13.04
CA GLY A 70 -18.68 14.23 14.20
C GLY A 70 -19.83 14.09 15.21
N ASN A 71 -20.62 13.03 15.15
CA ASN A 71 -21.84 12.91 15.93
C ASN A 71 -21.71 12.04 17.18
N CYS A 72 -20.79 11.06 17.24
CA CYS A 72 -20.26 10.41 18.46
C CYS A 72 -19.56 9.07 18.21
N ASP A 73 -19.75 8.46 17.05
CA ASP A 73 -19.17 7.16 16.72
C ASP A 73 -17.86 7.32 15.97
N PHE A 74 -16.82 6.61 16.38
CA PHE A 74 -15.54 6.59 15.67
C PHE A 74 -14.78 5.30 15.90
N LEU A 75 -13.86 5.01 14.99
CA LEU A 75 -12.81 4.02 15.13
C LEU A 75 -11.50 4.63 14.63
N GLU A 76 -10.48 4.58 15.46
CA GLU A 76 -9.13 5.06 15.15
C GLU A 76 -8.09 4.02 15.56
N LEU A 77 -7.05 3.87 14.74
CA LEU A 77 -5.87 3.07 15.08
C LEU A 77 -4.65 3.97 15.02
N LEU A 78 -3.91 3.95 16.11
CA LEU A 78 -2.73 4.77 16.35
C LEU A 78 -1.53 3.87 16.55
N ILE A 79 -0.35 4.42 16.32
CA ILE A 79 0.88 3.93 16.95
C ILE A 79 1.12 4.78 18.19
N ALA A 80 1.39 4.14 19.32
CA ALA A 80 1.75 4.78 20.58
C ALA A 80 2.87 3.97 21.25
N GLY A 81 4.01 4.62 21.50
CA GLY A 81 5.19 3.93 22.04
C GLY A 81 5.72 2.83 21.11
N GLY A 82 5.52 2.97 19.80
CA GLY A 82 5.93 1.97 18.79
C GLY A 82 5.05 0.71 18.76
N ARG A 83 3.89 0.71 19.43
CA ARG A 83 2.91 -0.39 19.40
C ARG A 83 1.56 0.12 18.90
N LEU A 84 0.71 -0.77 18.40
CA LEU A 84 -0.62 -0.40 17.93
C LEU A 84 -1.59 -0.19 19.09
N GLN A 85 -2.38 0.88 18.98
CA GLN A 85 -3.44 1.24 19.90
C GLN A 85 -4.73 1.53 19.11
N LEU A 86 -5.73 0.67 19.29
CA LEU A 86 -7.06 0.84 18.69
C LEU A 86 -7.98 1.52 19.71
N ARG A 87 -8.73 2.52 19.28
CA ARG A 87 -9.78 3.18 20.08
C ARG A 87 -11.06 3.27 19.28
N PHE A 88 -12.19 3.03 19.92
CA PHE A 88 -13.49 3.17 19.28
C PHE A 88 -14.60 3.48 20.29
N ALA A 89 -15.59 4.25 19.85
CA ALA A 89 -16.78 4.58 20.63
C ALA A 89 -18.04 4.36 19.82
N ILE A 90 -19.14 4.00 20.49
CA ILE A 90 -20.46 3.87 19.89
C ILE A 90 -21.45 4.65 20.75
N HIS A 91 -22.23 5.51 20.12
CA HIS A 91 -23.35 6.24 20.72
C HIS A 91 -22.92 7.03 21.98
N CYS A 92 -21.87 7.82 21.82
CA CYS A 92 -21.29 8.71 22.85
C CYS A 92 -20.83 7.99 24.12
N ALA A 93 -20.68 6.66 24.07
CA ALA A 93 -20.11 5.90 25.17
C ALA A 93 -18.63 6.25 25.37
N GLU A 94 -18.13 6.00 26.57
CA GLU A 94 -16.69 6.10 26.82
C GLU A 94 -15.91 5.16 25.88
N PRO A 95 -14.89 5.65 25.15
CA PRO A 95 -14.20 4.85 24.15
C PRO A 95 -13.55 3.61 24.74
N ALA A 96 -13.78 2.46 24.13
CA ALA A 96 -12.99 1.26 24.38
C ALA A 96 -11.60 1.44 23.77
N THR A 97 -10.58 0.92 24.45
CA THR A 97 -9.18 0.97 23.99
C THR A 97 -8.57 -0.42 24.03
N VAL A 98 -7.85 -0.78 22.97
CA VAL A 98 -7.06 -2.01 22.86
C VAL A 98 -5.61 -1.62 22.63
N HIS A 99 -4.70 -2.17 23.42
CA HIS A 99 -3.26 -2.00 23.24
C HIS A 99 -2.65 -3.33 22.83
N ALA A 100 -1.96 -3.35 21.69
CA ALA A 100 -1.13 -4.47 21.29
C ALA A 100 0.19 -4.45 22.07
N GLU A 101 0.69 -5.62 22.44
CA GLU A 101 2.01 -5.80 23.04
C GLU A 101 3.09 -5.93 21.98
N THR A 102 2.75 -6.30 20.75
CA THR A 102 3.70 -6.45 19.64
C THR A 102 4.26 -5.09 19.22
N PRO A 103 5.60 -4.89 19.28
CA PRO A 103 6.22 -3.69 18.74
C PRO A 103 6.16 -3.71 17.21
N VAL A 104 5.67 -2.63 16.61
CA VAL A 104 5.55 -2.45 15.16
C VAL A 104 6.47 -1.35 14.61
N GLY A 105 7.01 -0.51 15.49
CA GLY A 105 7.97 0.55 15.17
C GLY A 105 9.41 0.04 15.01
N ASP A 106 9.61 -1.17 14.48
CA ASP A 106 10.90 -1.85 14.39
C ASP A 106 11.45 -1.97 12.94
N ASP A 107 10.81 -1.27 12.00
CA ASP A 107 11.11 -1.29 10.56
C ASP A 107 10.95 -2.67 9.90
N ARG A 108 10.13 -3.56 10.46
CA ARG A 108 9.74 -4.83 9.83
C ARG A 108 8.29 -4.80 9.38
N TRP A 109 7.95 -5.77 8.53
CA TRP A 109 6.57 -5.97 8.09
C TRP A 109 5.76 -6.65 9.18
N HIS A 110 4.62 -6.04 9.51
CA HIS A 110 3.63 -6.57 10.43
C HIS A 110 2.29 -6.70 9.72
N MET A 111 1.59 -7.79 9.97
CA MET A 111 0.22 -8.01 9.50
C MET A 111 -0.74 -7.49 10.56
N VAL A 112 -1.70 -6.66 10.13
CA VAL A 112 -2.73 -6.11 11.00
C VAL A 112 -4.09 -6.53 10.47
N LEU A 113 -4.94 -7.00 11.38
CA LEU A 113 -6.31 -7.39 11.11
C LEU A 113 -7.22 -6.80 12.19
N LEU A 114 -8.22 -6.04 11.74
CA LEU A 114 -9.32 -5.53 12.55
C LEU A 114 -10.57 -6.33 12.22
N THR A 115 -11.14 -7.02 13.21
CA THR A 115 -12.44 -7.66 13.05
C THR A 115 -13.43 -7.04 14.01
N ARG A 116 -14.61 -6.70 13.49
CA ARG A 116 -15.67 -6.08 14.27
C ARG A 116 -16.87 -7.01 14.35
N ASN A 117 -17.45 -7.06 15.54
CA ASN A 117 -18.70 -7.75 15.83
C ASN A 117 -19.54 -6.90 16.80
N TYR A 118 -20.42 -6.07 16.25
CA TYR A 118 -21.25 -5.11 16.99
C TYR A 118 -20.44 -4.18 17.91
N ARG A 119 -20.48 -4.45 19.23
CA ARG A 119 -19.79 -3.69 20.27
C ARG A 119 -18.35 -4.14 20.51
N GLU A 120 -18.00 -5.32 20.00
CA GLU A 120 -16.68 -5.90 20.13
C GLU A 120 -15.84 -5.56 18.91
N THR A 121 -14.61 -5.13 19.14
CA THR A 121 -13.60 -5.01 18.07
C THR A 121 -12.33 -5.71 18.53
N MET A 122 -11.83 -6.62 17.70
CA MET A 122 -10.58 -7.34 17.91
C MET A 122 -9.52 -6.80 16.97
N LEU A 123 -8.35 -6.54 17.54
CA LEU A 123 -7.12 -6.18 16.85
C LEU A 123 -6.20 -7.40 16.89
N VAL A 124 -5.77 -7.85 15.72
CA VAL A 124 -4.76 -8.88 15.53
C VAL A 124 -3.52 -8.23 14.92
N VAL A 125 -2.36 -8.44 15.55
CA VAL A 125 -1.05 -7.99 15.08
C VAL A 125 -0.14 -9.21 15.01
N ASP A 126 0.22 -9.62 13.79
CA ASP A 126 0.90 -10.88 13.50
C ASP A 126 0.17 -12.10 14.10
N SER A 127 0.65 -12.62 15.23
CA SER A 127 0.06 -13.75 15.97
C SER A 127 -0.64 -13.34 17.28
N GLU A 128 -0.57 -12.06 17.66
CA GLU A 128 -1.21 -11.53 18.86
C GLU A 128 -2.63 -11.08 18.56
N ALA A 129 -3.61 -11.55 19.33
CA ALA A 129 -5.00 -11.10 19.26
C ALA A 129 -5.44 -10.44 20.58
N LYS A 130 -6.02 -9.25 20.50
CA LYS A 130 -6.58 -8.51 21.62
C LYS A 130 -7.97 -7.99 21.26
N VAL A 131 -8.91 -8.08 22.18
CA VAL A 131 -10.31 -7.67 21.98
C VAL A 131 -10.74 -6.70 23.07
N ALA A 132 -11.58 -5.74 22.72
CA ALA A 132 -12.33 -4.95 23.69
C ALA A 132 -13.80 -4.83 23.26
N GLU A 133 -14.66 -4.60 24.24
CA GLU A 133 -16.07 -4.27 24.05
C GLU A 133 -16.33 -2.85 24.55
N VAL A 134 -17.05 -2.04 23.76
CA VAL A 134 -17.54 -0.73 24.21
C VAL A 134 -18.84 -0.86 25.00
N LYS A 135 -18.90 -0.24 26.17
CA LYS A 135 -20.09 -0.21 27.03
C LYS A 135 -21.13 0.79 26.52
N SER A 136 -21.75 0.48 25.38
CA SER A 136 -22.73 1.34 24.72
C SER A 136 -24.16 0.82 24.83
N LYS A 137 -25.14 1.73 24.85
CA LYS A 137 -26.57 1.37 24.73
C LYS A 137 -26.89 0.82 23.35
N ARG A 138 -26.29 1.38 22.30
CA ARG A 138 -26.45 0.90 20.92
C ARG A 138 -25.47 -0.25 20.65
N ARG A 139 -25.88 -1.20 19.80
CA ARG A 139 -25.03 -2.34 19.41
C ARG A 139 -24.18 -2.04 18.19
N GLU A 140 -24.76 -1.35 17.22
CA GLU A 140 -24.13 -1.06 15.93
C GLU A 140 -23.49 0.33 15.93
N MET A 141 -22.40 0.45 15.20
CA MET A 141 -21.76 1.74 14.94
C MET A 141 -22.43 2.43 13.75
N ALA A 142 -22.62 3.74 13.83
CA ALA A 142 -22.88 4.54 12.65
C ALA A 142 -21.55 4.86 11.96
N VAL A 143 -21.44 4.61 10.66
CA VAL A 143 -20.28 5.01 9.86
C VAL A 143 -20.77 5.85 8.70
N VAL A 144 -20.26 7.06 8.59
CA VAL A 144 -20.65 8.04 7.55
C VAL A 144 -19.43 8.52 6.79
N SER A 145 -18.28 8.66 7.44
CA SER A 145 -17.05 9.06 6.76
C SER A 145 -16.57 7.98 5.79
N ASP A 146 -15.66 8.38 4.92
CA ASP A 146 -14.78 7.46 4.21
C ASP A 146 -13.68 6.94 5.16
N LEU A 147 -12.90 5.96 4.70
CA LEU A 147 -11.75 5.44 5.43
C LEU A 147 -10.52 6.30 5.14
N PHE A 148 -9.98 6.94 6.17
CA PHE A 148 -8.73 7.69 6.08
C PHE A 148 -7.56 6.85 6.57
N VAL A 149 -6.43 6.92 5.86
CA VAL A 149 -5.21 6.16 6.16
C VAL A 149 -4.01 7.11 6.17
N GLY A 150 -3.16 6.97 7.18
CA GLY A 150 -1.88 7.68 7.37
C GLY A 150 -1.96 9.17 7.70
N GLY A 151 -3.17 9.74 7.74
CA GLY A 151 -3.42 11.13 8.11
C GLY A 151 -4.86 11.57 7.79
N ILE A 152 -5.18 12.81 8.13
CA ILE A 152 -6.48 13.45 7.85
C ILE A 152 -6.26 14.67 6.94
N PRO A 153 -7.10 14.87 5.90
CA PRO A 153 -7.01 16.04 5.06
C PRO A 153 -7.13 17.36 5.85
N PRO A 154 -6.32 18.38 5.53
CA PRO A 154 -6.29 19.63 6.28
C PRO A 154 -7.60 20.42 6.22
N ASP A 155 -8.37 20.25 5.15
CA ASP A 155 -9.67 20.88 4.88
C ASP A 155 -10.84 20.25 5.66
N VAL A 156 -10.65 19.06 6.23
CA VAL A 156 -11.65 18.44 7.11
C VAL A 156 -11.81 19.28 8.38
N ARG A 157 -13.04 19.70 8.66
CA ARG A 157 -13.37 20.52 9.83
C ARG A 157 -13.35 19.68 11.10
N LEU A 158 -12.92 20.25 12.22
CA LEU A 158 -12.93 19.56 13.52
C LEU A 158 -14.32 19.09 13.92
N SER A 159 -15.37 19.83 13.56
CA SER A 159 -16.77 19.46 13.82
C SER A 159 -17.24 18.24 13.03
N ALA A 160 -16.52 17.85 11.99
CA ALA A 160 -16.79 16.64 11.21
C ALA A 160 -15.99 15.44 11.72
N LEU A 161 -15.16 15.62 12.76
CA LEU A 161 -14.36 14.59 13.38
C LEU A 161 -14.87 14.32 14.79
N THR A 162 -15.40 13.13 15.02
CA THR A 162 -15.85 12.72 16.34
C THR A 162 -14.68 12.71 17.34
N SER A 163 -13.55 12.13 16.95
CA SER A 163 -12.30 12.21 17.72
C SER A 163 -11.41 13.28 17.11
N SER A 164 -11.71 14.56 17.37
CA SER A 164 -10.97 15.68 16.77
C SER A 164 -9.46 15.70 17.07
N THR A 165 -9.00 14.97 18.10
CA THR A 165 -7.59 14.83 18.45
C THR A 165 -6.75 14.19 17.35
N VAL A 166 -7.34 13.36 16.49
CA VAL A 166 -6.62 12.69 15.39
C VAL A 166 -5.98 13.67 14.41
N LYS A 167 -6.53 14.89 14.29
CA LYS A 167 -5.96 15.93 13.41
C LYS A 167 -4.60 16.44 13.91
N TYR A 168 -4.27 16.22 15.18
CA TYR A 168 -3.02 16.64 15.81
C TYR A 168 -2.04 15.48 16.02
N GLU A 169 -2.42 14.26 15.65
CA GLU A 169 -1.50 13.13 15.67
C GLU A 169 -0.45 13.29 14.55
N PRO A 170 0.81 12.88 14.80
CA PRO A 170 1.82 12.87 13.75
C PRO A 170 1.36 12.05 12.54
N PRO A 171 1.67 12.50 11.31
CA PRO A 171 1.35 11.74 10.13
C PRO A 171 2.16 10.43 10.11
N PHE A 172 1.57 9.35 9.59
CA PHE A 172 2.23 8.05 9.55
C PHE A 172 3.46 8.07 8.64
N GLN A 173 4.60 7.56 9.10
CA GLN A 173 5.79 7.44 8.26
C GLN A 173 6.09 5.97 8.04
N GLY A 174 6.15 5.53 6.78
CA GLY A 174 6.43 4.14 6.44
C GLY A 174 5.62 3.65 5.25
N LEU A 175 5.43 2.34 5.19
CA LEU A 175 4.74 1.65 4.11
C LEU A 175 3.46 1.01 4.64
N ILE A 176 2.36 1.15 3.90
CA ILE A 176 1.12 0.39 4.13
C ILE A 176 0.78 -0.32 2.83
N ALA A 177 0.49 -1.62 2.90
CA ALA A 177 0.24 -2.45 1.74
C ALA A 177 -0.89 -3.44 1.97
N ASN A 178 -1.39 -4.03 0.88
CA ASN A 178 -2.39 -5.09 0.92
C ASN A 178 -3.65 -4.73 1.72
N LEU A 179 -4.07 -3.45 1.69
CA LEU A 179 -5.29 -3.02 2.36
C LEU A 179 -6.49 -3.74 1.75
N LYS A 180 -7.30 -4.37 2.59
CA LYS A 180 -8.52 -5.08 2.23
C LYS A 180 -9.64 -4.77 3.22
N VAL A 181 -10.86 -4.75 2.71
CA VAL A 181 -12.10 -4.74 3.48
C VAL A 181 -12.83 -6.03 3.14
N GLY A 182 -12.89 -6.96 4.10
CA GLY A 182 -13.16 -8.36 3.83
C GLY A 182 -12.10 -8.94 2.89
N GLU A 183 -12.54 -9.52 1.78
CA GLU A 183 -11.64 -10.14 0.80
C GLU A 183 -11.18 -9.20 -0.33
N THR A 184 -11.74 -7.98 -0.40
CA THR A 184 -11.54 -7.08 -1.54
C THR A 184 -10.69 -5.87 -1.17
N PRO A 185 -9.79 -5.41 -2.08
CA PRO A 185 -9.13 -4.12 -1.89
C PRO A 185 -10.15 -2.98 -2.04
N PRO A 186 -10.22 -2.02 -1.09
CA PRO A 186 -11.11 -0.88 -1.22
C PRO A 186 -10.63 0.09 -2.30
N THR A 187 -11.55 0.80 -2.93
CA THR A 187 -11.23 1.81 -3.95
C THR A 187 -10.53 3.02 -3.31
N LEU A 188 -9.34 3.37 -3.79
CA LEU A 188 -8.69 4.63 -3.46
C LEU A 188 -9.46 5.77 -4.13
N LEU A 189 -10.04 6.68 -3.35
CA LEU A 189 -10.83 7.80 -3.85
C LEU A 189 -9.95 9.02 -4.14
N ASN A 190 -9.02 9.32 -3.25
CA ASN A 190 -8.09 10.43 -3.39
C ASN A 190 -6.89 10.27 -2.44
N SER A 191 -5.79 10.98 -2.70
CA SER A 191 -4.64 11.02 -1.82
C SER A 191 -3.84 12.31 -1.98
N GLN A 192 -3.05 12.67 -0.97
CA GLN A 192 -2.14 13.81 -1.03
C GLN A 192 -0.89 13.53 -0.19
N GLY A 193 0.27 13.97 -0.67
CA GLY A 193 1.53 13.92 0.09
C GLY A 193 2.11 12.51 0.30
N ILE A 194 1.62 11.53 -0.45
CA ILE A 194 2.09 10.13 -0.43
C ILE A 194 2.64 9.75 -1.80
N GLN A 195 3.59 8.81 -1.83
CA GLN A 195 4.06 8.21 -3.08
C GLN A 195 3.30 6.90 -3.28
N SER A 196 2.63 6.76 -4.42
CA SER A 196 2.03 5.48 -4.81
C SER A 196 3.12 4.60 -5.44
N ASP A 197 3.02 3.29 -5.23
CA ASP A 197 4.03 2.29 -5.66
C ASP A 197 4.50 2.36 -7.11
N LEU A 198 3.74 2.97 -8.00
CA LEU A 198 4.17 3.15 -9.39
C LEU A 198 5.40 4.07 -9.50
N GLU A 199 5.49 5.12 -8.69
CA GLU A 199 6.66 6.02 -8.65
C GLU A 199 7.84 5.37 -7.92
N TYR A 200 7.57 4.51 -6.93
CA TYR A 200 8.58 3.69 -6.26
C TYR A 200 9.27 2.69 -7.22
N LEU A 201 8.52 2.11 -8.17
CA LEU A 201 9.08 1.24 -9.20
C LEU A 201 10.14 1.97 -10.03
N CYS A 202 9.91 3.18 -10.53
CA CYS A 202 10.93 3.88 -11.30
C CYS A 202 12.10 4.43 -10.45
N ALA A 203 11.83 4.87 -9.21
CA ALA A 203 12.83 5.53 -8.38
C ALA A 203 13.75 4.58 -7.59
N ARG A 204 13.25 3.44 -7.12
CA ARG A 204 13.98 2.51 -6.24
C ARG A 204 14.13 1.10 -6.84
N GLN A 205 13.23 0.68 -7.73
CA GLN A 205 13.21 -0.68 -8.29
C GLN A 205 13.00 -0.68 -9.81
N ASN A 206 13.78 0.14 -10.53
CA ASN A 206 13.56 0.45 -11.95
C ASN A 206 13.46 -0.83 -12.81
N PRO A 207 12.27 -1.14 -13.39
CA PRO A 207 12.08 -2.34 -14.19
C PRO A 207 12.63 -2.21 -15.62
N CYS A 208 13.03 -1.00 -16.05
CA CYS A 208 13.60 -0.77 -17.37
C CYS A 208 15.07 -1.20 -17.40
N LEU A 209 15.39 -2.15 -18.28
CA LEU A 209 16.74 -2.68 -18.41
C LEU A 209 17.57 -1.86 -19.40
N ASN A 210 18.88 -2.11 -19.43
CA ASN A 210 19.82 -1.56 -20.41
C ASN A 210 19.83 -0.02 -20.51
N GLY A 211 19.52 0.67 -19.42
CA GLY A 211 19.53 2.13 -19.34
C GLY A 211 18.28 2.81 -19.92
N GLY A 212 17.18 2.08 -20.10
CA GLY A 212 15.89 2.67 -20.46
C GLY A 212 15.38 3.65 -19.40
N ILE A 213 14.72 4.72 -19.84
CA ILE A 213 14.16 5.73 -18.93
C ILE A 213 12.80 5.24 -18.45
N CYS A 214 12.63 5.17 -17.13
CA CYS A 214 11.39 4.72 -16.50
C CYS A 214 10.48 5.91 -16.19
N SER A 215 9.22 5.83 -16.60
CA SER A 215 8.17 6.78 -16.23
C SER A 215 6.86 6.05 -15.91
N VAL A 216 5.95 6.73 -15.21
CA VAL A 216 4.61 6.21 -14.89
C VAL A 216 3.57 7.01 -15.67
N HIS A 217 2.69 6.31 -16.39
CA HIS A 217 1.56 6.91 -17.09
C HIS A 217 0.29 6.09 -16.85
N HIS A 218 -0.80 6.73 -16.43
CA HIS A 218 -2.11 6.10 -16.19
C HIS A 218 -2.04 4.81 -15.35
N GLU A 219 -1.30 4.87 -14.24
CA GLU A 219 -1.13 3.72 -13.33
C GLU A 219 -0.40 2.51 -13.95
N GLU A 220 0.34 2.71 -15.04
CA GLU A 220 1.25 1.71 -15.62
C GLU A 220 2.69 2.23 -15.73
N VAL A 221 3.66 1.35 -15.52
CA VAL A 221 5.07 1.64 -15.76
C VAL A 221 5.39 1.57 -17.25
N HIS A 222 6.00 2.62 -17.77
CA HIS A 222 6.45 2.76 -19.14
C HIS A 222 7.97 2.89 -19.21
N CYS A 223 8.60 2.12 -20.08
CA CYS A 223 10.03 2.22 -20.35
C CYS A 223 10.29 2.83 -21.72
N ASP A 224 10.93 3.99 -21.74
CA ASP A 224 11.45 4.58 -22.97
C ASP A 224 12.82 3.97 -23.31
N CYS A 225 12.81 3.13 -24.33
CA CYS A 225 14.01 2.46 -24.84
C CYS A 225 14.67 3.20 -26.01
N THR A 226 14.14 4.34 -26.46
CA THR A 226 14.58 5.03 -27.70
C THR A 226 16.04 5.46 -27.70
N LEU A 227 16.59 5.74 -26.52
CA LEU A 227 18.01 6.07 -26.32
C LEU A 227 18.88 4.84 -26.05
N THR A 228 18.34 3.64 -26.26
CA THR A 228 19.02 2.36 -26.08
C THR A 228 18.98 1.56 -27.39
N ARG A 229 19.84 0.56 -27.52
CA ARG A 229 19.79 -0.43 -28.62
C ARG A 229 18.76 -1.55 -28.38
N TYR A 230 17.90 -1.39 -27.37
CA TYR A 230 16.96 -2.41 -26.93
C TYR A 230 15.51 -1.96 -27.15
N ARG A 231 14.58 -2.91 -27.15
CA ARG A 231 13.15 -2.72 -27.37
C ARG A 231 12.33 -3.63 -26.45
N GLY A 232 11.02 -3.57 -26.57
CA GLY A 232 10.08 -4.31 -25.73
C GLY A 232 9.67 -3.50 -24.49
N LYS A 233 8.66 -3.99 -23.76
CA LYS A 233 8.01 -3.27 -22.65
C LYS A 233 9.00 -2.83 -21.55
N TYR A 234 10.11 -3.55 -21.39
CA TYR A 234 11.12 -3.31 -20.35
C TYR A 234 12.55 -3.17 -20.91
N CYS A 235 12.69 -2.83 -22.20
CA CYS A 235 13.99 -2.66 -22.87
C CYS A 235 14.91 -3.88 -22.77
N ASN A 236 14.34 -5.09 -22.85
CA ASN A 236 15.06 -6.36 -22.67
C ASN A 236 15.37 -7.08 -23.99
N GLU A 237 14.77 -6.68 -25.10
CA GLU A 237 14.98 -7.31 -26.41
C GLU A 237 16.00 -6.52 -27.23
N GLU A 238 16.97 -7.19 -27.86
CA GLU A 238 17.93 -6.50 -28.73
C GLU A 238 17.26 -6.06 -30.04
N SER A 239 17.36 -4.77 -30.36
CA SER A 239 16.86 -4.25 -31.62
C SER A 239 17.77 -4.69 -32.77
N ARG A 240 17.20 -5.32 -33.81
CA ARG A 240 17.92 -5.66 -35.06
C ARG A 240 18.40 -4.42 -35.84
N TYR A 241 17.98 -3.23 -35.45
CA TYR A 241 18.45 -1.95 -35.95
C TYR A 241 19.10 -1.21 -34.77
N GLY A 242 20.43 -1.20 -34.74
CA GLY A 242 21.19 -0.48 -33.73
C GLY A 242 21.11 1.03 -34.00
N VAL A 243 20.67 1.79 -33.00
CA VAL A 243 20.88 3.24 -32.97
C VAL A 243 22.14 3.52 -32.18
N ASP A 244 23.22 3.88 -32.88
CA ASP A 244 24.43 4.40 -32.25
C ASP A 244 24.22 5.91 -32.07
N CYS A 245 24.07 6.35 -30.82
CA CYS A 245 23.92 7.76 -30.48
C CYS A 245 25.24 8.26 -29.88
N LEU A 246 26.00 9.05 -30.65
CA LEU A 246 27.18 9.76 -30.15
C LEU A 246 26.79 11.21 -29.86
N SER A 247 26.75 11.54 -28.58
CA SER A 247 26.63 12.87 -27.97
C SER A 247 25.39 13.72 -28.31
N VAL A 248 24.91 13.79 -29.56
CA VAL A 248 23.71 14.56 -29.99
C VAL A 248 23.07 14.03 -31.30
N TYR A 249 23.67 13.05 -31.99
CA TYR A 249 23.12 12.50 -33.25
C TYR A 249 22.94 10.99 -33.16
N CYS A 250 21.75 10.51 -33.52
CA CYS A 250 21.43 9.08 -33.61
C CYS A 250 21.34 8.67 -35.09
N PHE A 251 22.09 7.65 -35.49
CA PHE A 251 22.02 7.07 -36.84
C PHE A 251 21.43 5.67 -36.79
N PHE A 252 20.52 5.35 -37.71
CA PHE A 252 20.02 3.99 -37.92
C PHE A 252 21.06 3.17 -38.68
N ARG A 253 21.67 2.18 -38.04
CA ARG A 253 22.53 1.21 -38.73
C ARG A 253 21.68 0.01 -39.17
N LEU A 254 21.47 -0.12 -40.48
CA LEU A 254 21.00 -1.36 -41.10
C LEU A 254 22.15 -2.37 -41.02
N SER A 255 22.11 -3.31 -40.08
CA SER A 255 23.04 -4.45 -40.09
C SER A 255 22.72 -5.33 -41.31
N PRO A 256 23.65 -5.54 -42.25
CA PRO A 256 23.42 -6.49 -43.33
C PRO A 256 23.41 -7.90 -42.74
N ILE A 257 22.38 -8.66 -43.11
CA ILE A 257 22.33 -10.11 -42.96
C ILE A 257 23.60 -10.65 -43.62
N PHE A 258 24.55 -11.19 -42.85
CA PHE A 258 25.69 -11.89 -43.44
C PHE A 258 25.19 -13.14 -44.17
N PRO A 259 25.51 -13.32 -45.45
CA PRO A 259 25.57 -14.65 -46.04
C PRO A 259 26.91 -15.28 -45.63
N PHE A 260 26.92 -16.56 -45.29
CA PHE A 260 28.17 -17.32 -45.23
C PHE A 260 28.33 -18.12 -46.53
N PRO A 261 29.39 -17.87 -47.34
CA PRO A 261 29.94 -18.84 -48.27
C PRO A 261 31.19 -19.49 -47.66
N THR A 262 31.17 -20.83 -47.54
CA THR A 262 32.06 -21.83 -48.17
C THR A 262 31.70 -23.19 -47.60
#